data_AF-D8QC23-F1
#
_entry.id   AF-D8QC23-F1
#
_cell.length_a   1.000
_cell.length_b   1.000
_cell.length_c   1.000
_cell.angle_alpha   90.00
_cell.angle_beta   90.00
_cell.angle_gamma   90.00
#
_symmetry.space_group_name_H-M   'P 1'
#
loop_
_entity.id
_entity.type
_entity.pdbx_description
1 polymer ?
#
loop_
_entity_poly.entity_id
_entity_poly.type
_entity_poly.pdbx_seq_one_letter_code
_entity_poly.pdbx_strand_id
1 'polypeptide(L)'
;MFCSQWFLTMFSYRFPLDVVFRIYDHVLANGIEAIFGFSIALLHKNEETLLKMKFDEILGFLNMKLFDIYKVEGEGDAPPTYKVDEFIRDAVSLRISSFMLDNYAHEYEELMRETHKNALEKDELRNTNRVLAAKVKELEENLSQISTEHIEILNELVKQRLRNEEMEEQLVRYKLLYAEAMHQNEDAGSSHRLSQATTNSAHRGSNRASSNRGSTT
;
A
#
# COMPACT_ATOMS: atom_id res chain seq x y z
N MET A 1 -11.23 -28.77 -18.05
CA MET A 1 -10.99 -28.76 -19.52
C MET A 1 -11.49 -30.01 -20.26
N PHE A 2 -11.51 -31.21 -19.65
CA PHE A 2 -11.94 -32.44 -20.35
C PHE A 2 -13.37 -32.92 -19.96
N CYS A 3 -13.71 -32.98 -18.66
CA CYS A 3 -15.01 -33.52 -18.21
C CYS A 3 -16.25 -32.80 -18.76
N SER A 4 -16.19 -31.50 -19.02
CA SER A 4 -17.39 -30.69 -19.34
C SER A 4 -18.21 -31.27 -20.48
N GLN A 5 -17.55 -31.80 -21.52
CA GLN A 5 -18.22 -32.46 -22.63
C GLN A 5 -18.92 -33.76 -22.23
N TRP A 6 -18.33 -34.55 -21.33
CA TRP A 6 -18.89 -35.83 -20.87
C TRP A 6 -20.24 -35.62 -20.19
N PHE A 7 -20.31 -34.67 -19.25
CA PHE A 7 -21.53 -34.35 -18.50
C PHE A 7 -22.58 -33.64 -19.38
N LEU A 8 -22.17 -32.66 -20.21
CA LEU A 8 -23.11 -31.90 -21.04
C LEU A 8 -23.73 -32.72 -22.18
N THR A 9 -23.02 -33.72 -22.72
CA THR A 9 -23.53 -34.54 -23.84
C THR A 9 -23.83 -35.98 -23.42
N MET A 10 -23.74 -36.34 -22.14
CA MET A 10 -23.85 -37.72 -21.65
C MET A 10 -23.01 -38.71 -22.49
N PHE A 11 -21.74 -38.37 -22.70
CA PHE A 11 -20.76 -39.09 -23.54
C PHE A 11 -21.08 -39.22 -25.06
N SER A 12 -22.26 -38.81 -25.53
CA SER A 12 -22.75 -39.04 -26.90
C SER A 12 -21.86 -38.54 -28.06
N TYR A 13 -21.01 -37.53 -27.84
CA TYR A 13 -20.17 -36.96 -28.90
C TYR A 13 -18.94 -37.80 -29.27
N ARG A 14 -18.37 -38.57 -28.32
CA ARG A 14 -17.09 -39.28 -28.52
C ARG A 14 -17.20 -40.79 -28.55
N PHE A 15 -18.30 -41.34 -28.06
CA PHE A 15 -18.43 -42.78 -27.81
C PHE A 15 -19.24 -43.44 -28.93
N PRO A 16 -18.97 -44.73 -29.25
CA PRO A 16 -19.79 -45.51 -30.16
C PRO A 16 -21.26 -45.51 -29.72
N LEU A 17 -22.19 -45.39 -30.67
CA LEU A 17 -23.62 -45.18 -30.37
C LEU A 17 -24.22 -46.28 -29.48
N ASP A 18 -23.80 -47.54 -29.68
CA ASP A 18 -24.23 -48.69 -28.86
C ASP A 18 -23.85 -48.54 -27.38
N VAL A 19 -22.70 -47.92 -27.09
CA VAL A 19 -22.23 -47.62 -25.73
C VAL A 19 -23.07 -46.49 -25.14
N VAL A 20 -23.33 -45.45 -25.92
CA VAL A 20 -24.12 -44.30 -25.53
C VAL A 20 -25.54 -44.73 -25.14
N PHE A 21 -26.19 -45.59 -25.94
CA PHE A 21 -27.51 -46.12 -25.59
C PHE A 21 -27.51 -46.86 -24.25
N ARG A 22 -26.49 -47.69 -23.96
CA ARG A 22 -26.37 -48.37 -22.66
C ARG A 22 -26.14 -47.42 -21.48
N ILE A 23 -25.39 -46.33 -21.68
CA ILE A 23 -25.25 -45.27 -20.67
C ILE A 23 -26.62 -44.61 -20.42
N TYR A 24 -27.36 -44.29 -21.49
CA TYR A 24 -28.68 -43.66 -21.40
C TYR A 24 -29.71 -44.58 -20.73
N ASP A 25 -29.77 -45.87 -21.07
CA ASP A 25 -30.62 -46.87 -20.40
C ASP A 25 -30.40 -46.82 -18.87
N HIS A 26 -29.14 -46.74 -18.44
CA HIS A 26 -28.76 -46.75 -17.04
C HIS A 26 -29.04 -45.41 -16.32
N VAL A 27 -28.78 -44.28 -16.98
CA VAL A 27 -29.09 -42.93 -16.49
C VAL A 27 -30.60 -42.72 -16.36
N LEU A 28 -31.40 -43.20 -17.33
CA LEU A 28 -32.86 -43.11 -17.27
C LEU A 28 -33.46 -44.03 -16.19
N ALA A 29 -32.80 -45.15 -15.86
CA ALA A 29 -33.26 -46.07 -14.82
C ALA A 29 -32.90 -45.63 -13.39
N ASN A 30 -31.70 -45.06 -13.19
CA ASN A 30 -31.16 -44.78 -11.85
C ASN A 30 -30.98 -43.29 -11.51
N GLY A 31 -31.15 -42.38 -12.47
CA GLY A 31 -30.92 -40.95 -12.31
C GLY A 31 -29.63 -40.46 -12.99
N ILE A 32 -29.48 -39.14 -13.07
CA ILE A 32 -28.33 -38.48 -13.72
C ILE A 32 -27.02 -38.76 -12.99
N GLU A 33 -27.08 -39.04 -11.69
CA GLU A 33 -25.98 -39.36 -10.78
C GLU A 33 -25.15 -40.55 -11.30
N ALA A 34 -25.78 -41.48 -12.02
CA ALA A 34 -25.12 -42.62 -12.64
C ALA A 34 -23.98 -42.22 -13.61
N ILE A 35 -24.03 -41.01 -14.19
CA ILE A 35 -22.98 -40.50 -15.08
C ILE A 35 -21.62 -40.34 -14.38
N PHE A 36 -21.62 -40.10 -13.06
CA PHE A 36 -20.38 -40.05 -12.28
C PHE A 36 -19.74 -41.43 -12.17
N GLY A 37 -20.54 -42.50 -12.05
CA GLY A 37 -20.04 -43.88 -12.00
C GLY A 37 -19.30 -44.26 -13.28
N PHE A 38 -19.90 -43.97 -14.43
CA PHE A 38 -19.26 -44.13 -15.75
C PHE A 38 -17.98 -43.29 -15.87
N SER A 39 -18.02 -42.02 -15.44
CA SER A 39 -16.87 -41.10 -15.50
C SER A 39 -15.68 -41.60 -14.67
N ILE A 40 -15.91 -42.06 -13.44
CA ILE A 40 -14.87 -42.54 -12.55
C ILE A 40 -14.35 -43.93 -12.99
N ALA A 41 -15.22 -44.82 -13.50
CA ALA A 41 -14.81 -46.11 -14.05
C ALA A 41 -13.80 -45.95 -15.19
N LEU A 42 -14.03 -45.01 -16.11
CA LEU A 42 -13.12 -44.70 -17.21
C LEU A 42 -11.76 -44.19 -16.71
N LEU A 43 -11.75 -43.32 -15.71
CA LEU A 43 -10.52 -42.78 -15.14
C LEU A 43 -9.72 -43.85 -14.38
N HIS A 44 -10.38 -44.64 -13.54
CA HIS A 44 -9.73 -45.68 -12.74
C HIS A 44 -9.14 -46.80 -13.60
N LYS A 45 -9.85 -47.24 -14.64
CA LYS A 45 -9.33 -48.27 -15.56
C LYS A 45 -8.12 -47.80 -16.37
N ASN A 46 -8.01 -46.49 -16.63
CA ASN A 46 -6.88 -45.89 -17.33
C ASN A 46 -5.83 -45.26 -16.38
N GLU A 47 -5.95 -45.46 -15.06
CA GLU A 47 -5.13 -44.78 -14.03
C GLU A 47 -3.63 -44.97 -14.25
N GLU A 48 -3.17 -46.21 -14.43
CA GLU A 48 -1.76 -46.50 -14.71
C GLU A 48 -1.24 -45.82 -15.99
N THR A 49 -2.09 -45.69 -17.01
CA THR A 49 -1.73 -45.06 -18.28
C THR A 49 -1.62 -43.54 -18.11
N LEU A 50 -2.58 -42.94 -17.41
CA LEU A 50 -2.61 -41.50 -17.11
C LEU A 50 -1.42 -41.08 -16.24
N LEU A 51 -1.06 -41.88 -15.22
CA LEU A 51 0.08 -41.60 -14.33
C LEU A 51 1.46 -41.69 -15.03
N LYS A 52 1.55 -42.37 -16.17
CA LYS A 52 2.79 -42.50 -16.97
C LYS A 52 2.92 -41.43 -18.05
N MET A 53 1.87 -40.66 -18.34
CA MET A 53 1.82 -39.67 -19.41
C MET A 53 2.23 -38.27 -18.97
N LYS A 54 2.67 -37.44 -19.92
CA LYS A 54 2.90 -36.00 -19.68
C LYS A 54 1.60 -35.21 -19.79
N PHE A 55 1.55 -34.04 -19.16
CA PHE A 55 0.36 -33.16 -19.14
C PHE A 55 -0.23 -32.89 -20.55
N ASP A 56 0.63 -32.58 -21.52
CA ASP A 56 0.20 -32.28 -22.90
C ASP A 56 -0.41 -33.49 -23.61
N GLU A 57 0.02 -34.70 -23.25
CA GLU A 57 -0.46 -35.97 -23.82
C GLU A 57 -1.78 -36.41 -23.18
N ILE A 58 -1.96 -36.14 -21.88
CA ILE A 58 -3.17 -36.50 -21.10
C ILE A 58 -4.44 -35.92 -21.74
N LEU A 59 -4.42 -34.65 -22.17
CA LEU A 59 -5.58 -34.04 -22.82
C LEU A 59 -5.92 -34.70 -24.17
N GLY A 60 -4.91 -35.14 -24.93
CA GLY A 60 -5.14 -35.91 -26.16
C GLY A 60 -5.73 -37.29 -25.86
N PHE A 61 -5.18 -37.98 -24.87
CA PHE A 61 -5.63 -39.31 -24.44
C PHE A 61 -7.07 -39.30 -23.93
N LEU A 62 -7.40 -38.42 -22.98
CA LEU A 62 -8.75 -38.29 -22.40
C LEU A 62 -9.83 -37.93 -23.44
N ASN A 63 -9.45 -37.27 -24.54
CA ASN A 63 -10.38 -36.90 -25.61
C ASN A 63 -10.56 -37.97 -26.69
N MET A 64 -9.53 -38.76 -27.00
CA MET A 64 -9.49 -39.63 -28.19
C MET A 64 -9.33 -41.12 -27.89
N LYS A 65 -8.71 -41.50 -26.78
CA LYS A 65 -8.30 -42.90 -26.48
C LYS A 65 -8.86 -43.47 -25.18
N LEU A 66 -9.60 -42.68 -24.40
CA LEU A 66 -10.13 -43.07 -23.09
C LEU A 66 -10.93 -44.38 -23.10
N PHE A 67 -11.64 -44.66 -24.19
CA PHE A 67 -12.47 -45.87 -24.34
C PHE A 67 -11.77 -47.02 -25.08
N ASP A 68 -10.53 -46.82 -25.57
CA ASP A 68 -9.78 -47.88 -26.28
C ASP A 68 -9.49 -49.09 -25.38
N ILE A 69 -9.47 -48.91 -24.05
CA ILE A 69 -9.29 -50.01 -23.09
C ILE A 69 -10.43 -51.05 -23.10
N TYR A 70 -11.63 -50.67 -23.57
CA TYR A 70 -12.77 -51.59 -23.75
C TYR A 70 -12.92 -52.06 -25.20
N LYS A 71 -12.02 -51.67 -26.10
CA LYS A 71 -12.03 -52.11 -27.49
C LYS A 71 -11.61 -53.58 -27.57
N VAL A 72 -12.39 -54.39 -28.27
CA VAL A 72 -12.00 -55.75 -28.64
C VAL A 72 -11.16 -55.65 -29.92
N GLU A 73 -9.95 -56.22 -29.90
CA GLU A 73 -9.23 -56.48 -31.14
C GLU A 73 -9.93 -57.62 -31.87
N GLY A 74 -10.68 -57.27 -32.93
CA GLY A 74 -11.27 -58.25 -33.83
C GLY A 74 -10.26 -58.69 -34.88
N GLU A 75 -10.19 -60.00 -35.15
CA GLU A 75 -9.43 -60.52 -36.29
C GLU A 75 -10.18 -60.21 -37.60
N GLY A 76 -9.79 -59.13 -38.28
CA GLY A 76 -10.26 -58.79 -39.64
C GLY A 76 -10.90 -57.41 -39.79
N ASP A 77 -11.43 -57.13 -40.98
CA ASP A 77 -12.06 -55.86 -41.40
C ASP A 77 -13.47 -55.65 -40.79
N ALA A 78 -13.69 -56.17 -39.58
CA ALA A 78 -14.94 -56.05 -38.86
C ALA A 78 -15.03 -54.68 -38.14
N PRO A 79 -16.23 -54.10 -37.99
CA PRO A 79 -16.39 -52.85 -37.24
C PRO A 79 -15.89 -53.01 -35.80
N PRO A 80 -15.24 -51.97 -35.23
CA PRO A 80 -14.63 -52.04 -33.90
C PRO A 80 -15.70 -52.38 -32.86
N THR A 81 -15.58 -53.56 -32.28
CA THR A 81 -16.51 -54.08 -31.28
C THR A 81 -15.99 -53.69 -29.89
N TYR A 82 -16.89 -53.25 -29.00
CA TYR A 82 -16.53 -52.77 -27.67
C TYR A 82 -17.20 -53.62 -26.58
N LYS A 83 -16.50 -53.85 -25.47
CA LYS A 83 -16.99 -54.62 -24.33
C LYS A 83 -17.94 -53.79 -23.45
N VAL A 84 -19.08 -53.40 -24.01
CA VAL A 84 -20.03 -52.51 -23.34
C VAL A 84 -20.54 -53.09 -22.02
N ASP A 85 -20.80 -54.41 -21.95
CA ASP A 85 -21.28 -55.07 -20.74
C ASP A 85 -20.24 -55.13 -19.60
N GLU A 86 -18.94 -55.13 -19.93
CA GLU A 86 -17.85 -55.02 -18.96
C GLU A 86 -17.81 -53.60 -18.39
N PHE A 87 -17.85 -52.59 -19.28
CA PHE A 87 -17.88 -51.18 -18.90
C PHE A 87 -19.09 -50.80 -18.03
N ILE A 88 -20.30 -51.28 -18.35
CA ILE A 88 -21.49 -51.06 -17.50
C ILE A 88 -21.28 -51.70 -16.13
N ARG A 89 -20.75 -52.92 -16.07
CA ARG A 89 -20.51 -53.63 -14.81
C ARG A 89 -19.51 -52.90 -13.93
N ASP A 90 -18.43 -52.40 -14.52
CA ASP A 90 -17.43 -51.58 -13.83
C ASP A 90 -18.06 -50.29 -13.28
N ALA A 91 -18.83 -49.56 -14.09
CA ALA A 91 -19.53 -48.36 -13.66
C ALA A 91 -20.55 -48.61 -12.53
N VAL A 92 -21.30 -49.71 -12.60
CA VAL A 92 -22.28 -50.13 -11.56
C VAL A 92 -21.61 -50.61 -10.28
N SER A 93 -20.37 -51.11 -10.34
CA SER A 93 -19.61 -51.48 -9.15
C SER A 93 -19.25 -50.27 -8.28
N LEU A 94 -19.07 -49.10 -8.91
CA LEU A 94 -18.83 -47.82 -8.25
C LEU A 94 -20.15 -47.20 -7.75
N ARG A 95 -20.58 -47.64 -6.58
CA ARG A 95 -21.80 -47.15 -5.92
C ARG A 95 -21.65 -45.72 -5.39
N ILE A 96 -21.78 -44.75 -6.27
CA ILE A 96 -21.94 -43.34 -5.94
C ILE A 96 -23.39 -43.10 -5.52
N SER A 97 -23.62 -42.82 -4.24
CA SER A 97 -24.95 -42.52 -3.69
C SER A 97 -25.28 -41.03 -3.87
N SER A 98 -26.55 -40.71 -4.10
CA SER A 98 -27.05 -39.31 -4.09
C SER A 98 -26.55 -38.57 -2.85
N PHE A 99 -26.72 -39.18 -1.66
CA PHE A 99 -26.30 -38.57 -0.39
C PHE A 99 -24.81 -38.19 -0.33
N MET A 100 -23.94 -38.91 -1.04
CA MET A 100 -22.52 -38.58 -1.13
C MET A 100 -22.30 -37.35 -2.03
N LEU A 101 -23.01 -37.27 -3.16
CA LEU A 101 -23.00 -36.11 -4.05
C LEU A 101 -23.62 -34.88 -3.38
N ASP A 102 -24.72 -35.04 -2.64
CA ASP A 102 -25.38 -33.99 -1.85
C ASP A 102 -24.42 -33.41 -0.80
N ASN A 103 -23.65 -34.27 -0.11
CA ASN A 103 -22.63 -33.85 0.84
C ASN A 103 -21.47 -33.09 0.17
N TYR A 104 -20.97 -33.56 -0.98
CA TYR A 104 -19.94 -32.84 -1.75
C TYR A 104 -20.45 -31.52 -2.35
N ALA A 105 -21.72 -31.44 -2.75
CA ALA A 105 -22.35 -30.20 -3.19
C ALA A 105 -22.41 -29.19 -2.03
N HIS A 106 -22.79 -29.63 -0.83
CA HIS A 106 -22.81 -28.77 0.35
C HIS A 106 -21.42 -28.26 0.74
N GLU A 107 -20.41 -29.14 0.76
CA GLU A 107 -19.00 -28.79 1.00
C GLU A 107 -18.49 -27.77 -0.03
N TYR A 108 -18.83 -27.96 -1.31
CA TYR A 108 -18.48 -27.02 -2.37
C TYR A 108 -19.19 -25.65 -2.21
N GLU A 109 -20.47 -25.64 -1.87
CA GLU A 109 -21.21 -24.40 -1.60
C GLU A 109 -20.65 -23.63 -0.40
N GLU A 110 -20.25 -24.33 0.66
CA GLU A 110 -19.60 -23.71 1.83
C GLU A 110 -18.23 -23.13 1.46
N LEU A 111 -17.39 -23.89 0.74
CA LEU A 111 -16.11 -23.40 0.22
C LEU A 111 -16.28 -22.18 -0.70
N MET A 112 -17.31 -22.16 -1.56
CA MET A 112 -17.61 -21.02 -2.42
C MET A 112 -18.11 -19.80 -1.61
N ARG A 113 -18.89 -20.02 -0.56
CA ARG A 113 -19.33 -18.96 0.36
C ARG A 113 -18.13 -18.35 1.10
N GLU A 114 -17.23 -19.18 1.63
CA GLU A 114 -16.02 -18.74 2.33
C GLU A 114 -15.04 -18.02 1.39
N THR A 115 -14.75 -18.58 0.23
CA THR A 115 -13.83 -17.95 -0.74
C THR A 115 -14.37 -16.62 -1.25
N HIS A 116 -15.68 -16.50 -1.49
CA HIS A 116 -16.32 -15.24 -1.84
C HIS A 116 -16.26 -14.22 -0.69
N LYS A 117 -16.59 -14.62 0.55
CA LYS A 117 -16.46 -13.77 1.74
C LYS A 117 -15.03 -13.26 1.92
N ASN A 118 -14.05 -14.16 1.84
CA ASN A 118 -12.62 -13.85 1.94
C ASN A 118 -12.13 -12.93 0.80
N ALA A 119 -12.76 -12.97 -0.38
CA ALA A 119 -12.48 -12.02 -1.47
C ALA A 119 -13.02 -10.62 -1.15
N LEU A 120 -14.28 -10.52 -0.68
CA LEU A 120 -14.90 -9.26 -0.25
C LEU A 120 -14.12 -8.60 0.89
N GLU A 121 -13.78 -9.35 1.94
CA GLU A 121 -12.98 -8.86 3.07
C GLU A 121 -11.60 -8.34 2.61
N LYS A 122 -10.94 -9.04 1.68
CA LYS A 122 -9.66 -8.59 1.11
C LYS A 122 -9.79 -7.29 0.31
N ASP A 123 -10.87 -7.11 -0.44
CA ASP A 123 -11.06 -5.88 -1.21
C ASP A 123 -11.52 -4.70 -0.34
N GLU A 124 -12.27 -4.94 0.75
CA GLU A 124 -12.54 -3.94 1.79
C GLU A 124 -11.26 -3.52 2.53
N LEU A 125 -10.42 -4.48 2.93
CA LEU A 125 -9.10 -4.22 3.52
C LEU A 125 -8.17 -3.45 2.56
N ARG A 126 -8.21 -3.75 1.26
CA ARG A 126 -7.47 -2.98 0.24
C ARG A 126 -8.00 -1.56 0.10
N ASN A 127 -9.32 -1.36 0.14
CA ASN A 127 -9.92 -0.03 0.03
C ASN A 127 -9.60 0.83 1.26
N THR A 128 -9.78 0.28 2.46
CA THR A 128 -9.43 0.97 3.72
C THR A 128 -7.92 1.26 3.81
N ASN A 129 -7.05 0.34 3.39
CA ASN A 129 -5.61 0.58 3.31
C ASN A 129 -5.25 1.73 2.35
N ARG A 130 -5.87 1.80 1.15
CA ARG A 130 -5.70 2.93 0.22
C ARG A 130 -6.12 4.26 0.83
N VAL A 131 -7.27 4.31 1.52
CA VAL A 131 -7.77 5.52 2.19
C VAL A 131 -6.85 5.94 3.33
N LEU A 132 -6.35 5.00 4.13
CA LEU A 132 -5.39 5.28 5.20
C LEU A 132 -4.05 5.77 4.66
N ALA A 133 -3.52 5.16 3.60
CA ALA A 133 -2.30 5.60 2.93
C ALA A 133 -2.43 7.02 2.36
N ALA A 134 -3.59 7.37 1.79
CA ALA A 134 -3.86 8.74 1.35
C ALA A 134 -3.87 9.75 2.51
N LYS A 135 -4.49 9.40 3.65
CA LYS A 135 -4.48 10.23 4.87
C LYS A 135 -3.09 10.38 5.49
N VAL A 136 -2.28 9.32 5.49
CA VAL A 136 -0.88 9.39 5.95
C VAL A 136 -0.11 10.39 5.08
N LYS A 137 -0.21 10.28 3.75
CA LYS A 137 0.43 11.21 2.81
C LYS A 137 -0.04 12.66 2.99
N GLU A 138 -1.33 12.88 3.18
CA GLU A 138 -1.90 14.21 3.48
C GLU A 138 -1.33 14.80 4.78
N LEU A 139 -1.22 13.99 5.85
CA LEU A 139 -0.64 14.43 7.12
C LEU A 139 0.88 14.68 7.02
N GLU A 140 1.61 13.89 6.22
CA GLU A 140 3.03 14.09 5.92
C GLU A 140 3.26 15.39 5.13
N GLU A 141 2.42 15.68 4.12
CA GLU A 141 2.45 16.92 3.35
C GLU A 141 2.17 18.14 4.24
N ASN A 142 1.11 18.08 5.07
CA ASN A 142 0.78 19.14 6.03
C ASN A 142 1.90 19.37 7.06
N LEU A 143 2.50 18.30 7.60
CA LEU A 143 3.61 18.40 8.55
C LEU A 143 4.86 19.02 7.89
N SER A 144 5.14 18.66 6.64
CA SER A 144 6.23 19.25 5.86
C SER A 144 6.01 20.74 5.62
N GLN A 145 4.81 21.15 5.23
CA GLN A 145 4.45 22.56 5.05
C GLN A 145 4.63 23.35 6.36
N ILE A 146 4.03 22.87 7.46
CA ILE A 146 4.15 23.49 8.79
C ILE A 146 5.63 23.60 9.22
N SER A 147 6.44 22.58 8.91
CA SER A 147 7.88 22.60 9.19
C SER A 147 8.62 23.67 8.39
N THR A 148 8.26 23.89 7.11
CA THR A 148 8.82 24.98 6.30
C THR A 148 8.41 26.37 6.82
N GLU A 149 7.14 26.55 7.20
CA GLU A 149 6.63 27.80 7.78
C GLU A 149 7.33 28.11 9.12
N HIS A 150 7.55 27.11 9.98
CA HIS A 150 8.33 27.28 11.21
C HIS A 150 9.78 27.71 10.96
N ILE A 151 10.45 27.14 9.95
CA ILE A 151 11.82 27.53 9.57
C ILE A 151 11.84 28.97 9.03
N GLU A 152 10.85 29.37 8.24
CA GLU A 152 10.73 30.74 7.74
C GLU A 152 10.53 31.75 8.88
N ILE A 153 9.58 31.49 9.79
CA ILE A 153 9.33 32.33 10.97
C ILE A 153 10.57 32.41 11.88
N LEU A 154 11.30 31.30 12.08
CA LEU A 154 12.56 31.30 12.84
C LEU A 154 13.62 32.18 12.16
N ASN A 155 13.76 32.09 10.83
CA ASN A 155 14.67 32.95 10.08
C ASN A 155 14.28 34.43 10.15
N GLU A 156 12.99 34.76 10.12
CA GLU A 156 12.51 36.13 10.34
C GLU A 156 12.80 36.62 11.75
N LEU A 157 12.56 35.81 12.78
CA LEU A 157 12.86 36.12 14.18
C LEU A 157 14.35 36.41 14.38
N VAL A 158 15.24 35.60 13.79
CA VAL A 158 16.69 35.83 13.82
C VAL A 158 17.06 37.14 13.11
N LYS A 159 16.49 37.41 11.92
CA LYS A 159 16.68 38.70 11.20
C LYS A 159 16.14 39.90 11.98
N GLN A 160 15.10 39.74 12.80
CA GLN A 160 14.58 40.80 13.67
C GLN A 160 15.48 41.00 14.90
N ARG A 161 15.99 39.92 15.49
CA ARG A 161 16.95 39.98 16.61
C ARG A 161 18.24 40.72 16.22
N LEU A 162 18.86 40.33 15.11
CA LEU A 162 20.07 41.00 14.59
C LEU A 162 19.84 42.50 14.33
N ARG A 163 18.71 42.88 13.71
CA ARG A 163 18.37 44.29 13.50
C ARG A 163 18.14 45.06 14.80
N ASN A 164 17.57 44.43 15.82
CA ASN A 164 17.43 45.07 17.14
C ASN A 164 18.81 45.27 17.80
N GLU A 165 19.68 44.26 17.73
CA GLU A 165 21.07 44.36 18.23
C GLU A 165 21.85 45.47 17.51
N GLU A 166 21.79 45.55 16.18
CA GLU A 166 22.37 46.63 15.37
C GLU A 166 21.83 48.03 15.78
N MET A 167 20.52 48.14 16.04
CA MET A 167 19.90 49.39 16.48
C MET A 167 20.29 49.76 17.92
N GLU A 168 20.46 48.79 18.80
CA GLU A 168 20.96 49.00 20.16
C GLU A 168 22.44 49.43 20.16
N GLU A 169 23.28 48.82 19.33
CA GLU A 169 24.67 49.25 19.11
C GLU A 169 24.75 50.69 18.57
N GLN A 170 23.94 51.02 17.57
CA GLN A 170 23.85 52.38 17.03
C GLN A 170 23.39 53.39 18.09
N LEU A 171 22.42 53.02 18.92
CA LEU A 171 21.93 53.85 20.03
C LEU A 171 23.02 54.09 21.08
N VAL A 172 23.78 53.06 21.45
CA VAL A 172 24.93 53.17 22.36
C VAL A 172 26.02 54.06 21.76
N ARG A 173 26.38 53.86 20.49
CA ARG A 173 27.36 54.67 19.76
C ARG A 173 26.95 56.15 19.69
N TYR A 174 25.68 56.44 19.40
CA TYR A 174 25.16 57.81 19.37
C TYR A 174 25.21 58.47 20.76
N LYS A 175 24.81 57.74 21.82
CA LYS A 175 24.92 58.23 23.20
C LYS A 175 26.37 58.55 23.60
N LEU A 176 27.33 57.72 23.19
CA LEU A 176 28.76 57.94 23.45
C LEU A 176 29.28 59.19 22.74
N LEU A 177 29.01 59.34 21.44
CA LEU A 177 29.40 60.52 20.66
C LEU A 177 28.78 61.82 21.20
N TYR A 178 27.53 61.75 21.66
CA TYR A 178 26.87 62.89 22.30
C TYR A 178 27.53 63.27 23.63
N ALA A 179 27.90 62.28 24.46
CA ALA A 179 28.64 62.53 25.70
C ALA A 179 30.03 63.11 25.42
N GLU A 180 30.76 62.59 24.42
CA GLU A 180 32.05 63.12 24.00
C GLU A 180 31.93 64.58 23.50
N ALA A 181 30.96 64.89 22.66
CA ALA A 181 30.72 66.25 22.18
C ALA A 181 30.33 67.22 23.30
N MET A 182 29.60 66.76 24.33
CA MET A 182 29.31 67.55 25.53
C MET A 182 30.58 67.82 26.35
N HIS A 183 31.42 66.81 26.58
CA HIS A 183 32.71 67.00 27.25
C HIS A 183 33.64 67.92 26.44
N GLN A 184 33.73 67.76 25.12
CA GLN A 184 34.52 68.67 24.27
C GLN A 184 34.02 70.12 24.33
N ASN A 185 32.71 70.36 24.42
CA ASN A 185 32.15 71.70 24.63
C ASN A 185 32.47 72.25 26.04
N GLU A 186 32.44 71.39 27.06
CA GLU A 186 32.83 71.77 28.43
C GLU A 186 34.33 72.08 28.53
N ASP A 187 35.18 71.30 27.86
CA ASP A 187 36.63 71.50 27.77
C ASP A 187 37.02 72.68 26.87
N ALA A 188 36.29 72.94 25.79
CA ALA A 188 36.45 74.16 24.99
C ALA A 188 36.00 75.39 25.80
N GLY A 189 34.92 75.28 26.58
CA GLY A 189 34.46 76.31 27.51
C GLY A 189 35.44 76.56 28.66
N SER A 190 36.06 75.51 29.21
CA SER A 190 37.07 75.61 30.27
C SER A 190 38.38 76.17 29.73
N SER A 191 38.81 75.77 28.53
CA SER A 191 39.96 76.32 27.81
C SER A 191 39.76 77.78 27.41
N HIS A 192 38.56 78.16 26.96
CA HIS A 192 38.21 79.55 26.70
C HIS A 192 38.26 80.38 27.99
N ARG A 193 37.73 79.86 29.11
CA ARG A 193 37.86 80.50 30.43
C ARG A 193 39.31 80.60 30.90
N LEU A 194 40.15 79.60 30.67
CA LEU A 194 41.59 79.65 30.96
C LEU A 194 42.29 80.73 30.14
N SER A 195 41.98 80.85 28.84
CA SER A 195 42.54 81.90 27.98
C SER A 195 42.11 83.32 28.41
N GLN A 196 40.87 83.50 28.86
CA GLN A 196 40.41 84.76 29.46
C GLN A 196 41.05 85.03 30.83
N ALA A 197 41.35 83.99 31.61
CA ALA A 197 42.00 84.12 32.91
C ALA A 197 43.48 84.52 32.78
N THR A 198 44.20 83.97 31.82
CA THR A 198 45.61 84.32 31.56
C THR A 198 45.77 85.70 30.91
N THR A 199 44.82 86.16 30.08
CA THR A 199 44.83 87.54 29.58
C THR A 199 44.48 88.56 30.68
N ASN A 200 43.56 88.23 31.60
CA ASN A 200 43.16 89.15 32.66
C ASN A 200 44.14 89.22 33.84
N SER A 201 44.90 88.17 34.14
CA SER A 201 45.87 88.16 35.24
C SER A 201 47.03 89.13 35.02
N ALA A 202 47.41 89.38 33.76
CA ALA A 202 48.42 90.36 33.37
C ALA A 202 48.03 91.83 33.68
N HIS A 203 46.75 92.12 33.93
CA HIS A 203 46.25 93.50 34.04
C HIS A 203 45.89 93.95 35.47
N ARG A 204 45.96 93.06 36.47
CA ARG A 204 45.38 93.31 37.83
C ARG A 204 46.40 93.61 38.93
N GLY A 205 47.62 94.03 38.56
CA GLY A 205 48.74 94.29 39.46
C GLY A 205 49.01 95.77 39.77
N SER A 206 48.00 96.63 39.96
CA SER A 206 48.22 98.01 40.44
C SER A 206 46.97 98.62 41.12
N ASN A 207 47.23 99.48 42.11
CA ASN A 207 46.31 100.24 42.98
C ASN A 207 45.44 99.41 43.96
N ARG A 208 45.68 99.39 45.29
CA ARG A 208 45.77 100.47 46.31
C ARG A 208 44.37 100.91 46.80
N ALA A 209 44.04 101.15 48.07
CA ALA A 209 44.50 100.85 49.43
C ALA A 209 43.61 101.72 50.37
N SER A 210 43.52 101.44 51.68
CA SER A 210 42.88 102.26 52.76
C SER A 210 41.36 102.52 52.63
N SER A 211 40.54 102.69 53.70
CA SER A 211 40.65 102.53 55.17
C SER A 211 39.21 102.59 55.73
N ASN A 212 38.70 101.67 56.58
CA ASN A 212 38.95 101.37 58.01
C ASN A 212 38.09 102.19 59.03
N ARG A 213 37.53 101.49 60.03
CA ARG A 213 36.68 101.94 61.19
C ARG A 213 35.29 102.51 60.81
N GLY A 214 34.20 102.36 61.57
CA GLY A 214 33.90 101.72 62.87
C GLY A 214 32.49 102.17 63.34
N SER A 215 31.80 101.65 64.38
CA SER A 215 32.05 100.55 65.34
C SER A 215 30.71 100.18 66.07
N THR A 216 30.65 99.01 66.72
CA THR A 216 29.81 98.66 67.91
C THR A 216 28.38 99.22 68.06
N THR A 217 27.39 98.32 68.05
CA THR A 217 26.78 97.75 69.27
C THR A 217 26.33 96.32 68.99
#